data_AF-A0A1G1EYU9-F1
#
_entry.id   AF-A0A1G1EYU9-F1
#
_cell.length_a   1.000
_cell.length_b   1.000
_cell.length_c   1.000
_cell.angle_alpha   90.00
_cell.angle_beta   90.00
_cell.angle_gamma   90.00
#
_symmetry.space_group_name_H-M   'P 1'
#
loop_
_entity.id
_entity.type
_entity.pdbx_description
1 polymer ?
#
loop_
_entity_poly.entity_id
_entity_poly.type
_entity_poly.pdbx_seq_one_letter_code
_entity_poly.pdbx_strand_id
1 'polypeptide(L)'
;MDYSIKIGGEAGQGIQTIGDTLARVFSRSGYHVFTHQDYESRIRGGHNFFQIRFSDKPVSASRDRIDIIVALDKESILQHEKELSDIGQIIYDSSGLKQKHEKPQFLDIPFVDLAIEHGGSKIMANTVATGAVLGMLGMELDILLAIIKNTFKRKGEDIIKANTAAAMAGHDHAVKQCMKCSFSAAPPSKPKMLIPGIEAIGLGAIASGCKFYAAYPMTPSTGIMNYIAGKEKEYGIIVEQAEDEIAAINMALGASFAGVRAMTGSSGGGFALMVEGISLAGMTEIPVVIALGQRPGPATGFPTRTEQADLNFALYTSHGEFPRIIFAPGTPEQAFYLTNKAFELSEKYQIPSIIIFDTYLSDSEWTYEGFDLSRIKYNDYRLRGEAFANLPEYKRFAFTQTGVSPLGVPGETRHLVVIDSDEHDEDGHIVEDAETRIKMVNKRLFKKLPLIKKEIEPPSIYGHSNPEIVIAGWGSTYGVMKEAADELSANLDIAVLHFSEIYPFPPVNKFNYIKTLEDAKMTICVENNATGQFARLMRAETGYAFNRSINRFDGRPFTVESLIGEINVLIR
;
A
#
# COMPACT_ATOMS: atom_id res chain seq x y z
N MET A 1 25.93 -2.36 -4.85
CA MET A 1 25.28 -3.53 -5.47
C MET A 1 23.81 -3.20 -5.73
N ASP A 2 23.24 -3.46 -6.90
CA ASP A 2 21.80 -3.25 -7.18
C ASP A 2 21.35 -4.24 -8.25
N TYR A 3 20.62 -5.29 -7.84
CA TYR A 3 20.22 -6.38 -8.71
C TYR A 3 18.70 -6.54 -8.76
N SER A 4 18.19 -6.87 -9.95
CA SER A 4 16.79 -7.19 -10.18
C SER A 4 16.62 -8.64 -10.64
N ILE A 5 15.70 -9.36 -10.02
CA ILE A 5 15.36 -10.75 -10.30
C ILE A 5 13.90 -10.80 -10.72
N LYS A 6 13.57 -11.45 -11.83
CA LYS A 6 12.18 -11.67 -12.28
C LYS A 6 11.89 -13.16 -12.36
N ILE A 7 10.86 -13.60 -11.65
CA ILE A 7 10.37 -14.97 -11.70
C ILE A 7 9.10 -14.95 -12.52
N GLY A 8 9.09 -15.63 -13.66
CA GLY A 8 7.94 -15.70 -14.56
C GLY A 8 7.38 -17.12 -14.64
N GLY A 9 6.07 -17.21 -14.90
CA GLY A 9 5.43 -18.48 -15.18
C GLY A 9 3.90 -18.43 -15.19
N GLU A 10 3.30 -19.61 -15.24
CA GLU A 10 1.86 -19.78 -15.11
C GLU A 10 1.38 -19.74 -13.66
N ALA A 11 0.16 -19.22 -13.45
CA ALA A 11 -0.47 -19.23 -12.13
C ALA A 11 -0.59 -20.69 -11.61
N GLY A 12 -0.02 -20.92 -10.43
CA GLY A 12 0.07 -22.24 -9.78
C GLY A 12 1.43 -22.92 -9.88
N GLN A 13 2.40 -22.38 -10.63
CA GLN A 13 3.78 -22.91 -10.65
C GLN A 13 4.61 -22.49 -9.42
N GLY A 14 4.09 -21.60 -8.57
CA GLY A 14 4.72 -21.19 -7.31
C GLY A 14 5.72 -20.03 -7.43
N ILE A 15 5.51 -19.17 -8.43
CA ILE A 15 6.20 -17.89 -8.64
C ILE A 15 6.29 -17.08 -7.33
N GLN A 16 5.15 -16.88 -6.67
CA GLN A 16 5.08 -16.14 -5.40
C GLN A 16 5.86 -16.84 -4.27
N THR A 17 5.86 -18.18 -4.22
CA THR A 17 6.62 -18.92 -3.20
C THR A 17 8.12 -18.70 -3.36
N ILE A 18 8.64 -18.71 -4.59
CA ILE A 18 10.05 -18.38 -4.87
C ILE A 18 10.31 -16.91 -4.52
N GLY A 19 9.43 -16.02 -4.97
CA GLY A 19 9.47 -14.57 -4.74
C GLY A 19 9.61 -14.19 -3.27
N ASP A 20 8.61 -14.57 -2.47
CA ASP A 20 8.53 -14.28 -1.03
C ASP A 20 9.70 -14.91 -0.27
N THR A 21 10.13 -16.12 -0.67
CA THR A 21 11.25 -16.80 0.00
C THR A 21 12.56 -16.06 -0.25
N LEU A 22 12.85 -15.70 -1.49
CA LEU A 22 14.03 -14.91 -1.85
C LEU A 22 14.02 -13.53 -1.19
N ALA A 23 12.89 -12.80 -1.25
CA ALA A 23 12.74 -11.50 -0.61
C ALA A 23 13.01 -11.58 0.91
N ARG A 24 12.51 -12.62 1.58
CA ARG A 24 12.81 -12.87 3.01
C ARG A 24 14.28 -13.22 3.26
N VAL A 25 14.92 -14.00 2.38
CA VAL A 25 16.36 -14.28 2.48
C VAL A 25 17.15 -12.98 2.38
N PHE A 26 16.88 -12.15 1.38
CA PHE A 26 17.59 -10.88 1.18
C PHE A 26 17.36 -9.91 2.35
N SER A 27 16.13 -9.77 2.82
CA SER A 27 15.82 -8.91 3.97
C SER A 27 16.51 -9.38 5.25
N ARG A 28 16.54 -10.70 5.51
CA ARG A 28 17.24 -11.27 6.69
C ARG A 28 18.76 -11.22 6.56
N SER A 29 19.27 -11.16 5.33
CA SER A 29 20.68 -10.88 5.04
C SER A 29 21.02 -9.39 5.18
N GLY A 30 20.03 -8.54 5.50
CA GLY A 30 20.22 -7.11 5.75
C GLY A 30 20.26 -6.23 4.51
N TYR A 31 19.78 -6.73 3.36
CA TYR A 31 19.64 -5.93 2.15
C TYR A 31 18.39 -5.05 2.16
N HIS A 32 18.45 -3.98 1.38
CA HIS A 32 17.25 -3.26 0.99
C HIS A 32 16.53 -4.04 -0.11
N VAL A 33 15.25 -4.36 0.10
CA VAL A 33 14.45 -5.13 -0.86
C VAL A 33 13.22 -4.31 -1.24
N PHE A 34 12.94 -4.31 -2.53
CA PHE A 34 11.71 -3.82 -3.11
C PHE A 34 11.10 -4.92 -4.00
N THR A 35 9.83 -5.24 -3.84
CA THR A 35 9.15 -6.25 -4.70
C THR A 35 8.01 -5.64 -5.49
N HIS A 36 7.71 -6.25 -6.63
CA HIS A 36 6.57 -5.90 -7.46
C HIS A 36 6.05 -7.16 -8.15
N GLN A 37 4.74 -7.31 -8.26
CA GLN A 37 4.13 -8.45 -8.94
C GLN A 37 3.12 -8.01 -10.01
N ASP A 38 3.00 -8.85 -11.03
CA ASP A 38 2.08 -8.72 -12.14
C ASP A 38 1.37 -10.07 -12.31
N TYR A 39 0.07 -10.07 -12.08
CA TYR A 39 -0.74 -11.27 -12.22
C TYR A 39 -2.07 -10.97 -12.90
N GLU A 40 -2.59 -11.98 -13.59
CA GLU A 40 -3.90 -11.92 -14.22
C GLU A 40 -5.01 -12.22 -13.21
N SER A 41 -6.22 -11.74 -13.48
CA SER A 41 -7.43 -12.09 -12.71
C SER A 41 -7.89 -13.53 -13.01
N ARG A 42 -7.00 -14.51 -12.85
CA ARG A 42 -7.19 -15.94 -13.13
C ARG A 42 -6.57 -16.79 -12.02
N ILE A 43 -7.25 -17.87 -11.64
CA ILE A 43 -6.78 -18.78 -10.59
C ILE A 43 -5.67 -19.73 -11.11
N ARG A 44 -5.72 -20.09 -12.39
CA ARG A 44 -4.73 -20.96 -13.06
C ARG A 44 -4.47 -20.52 -14.50
N GLY A 45 -3.25 -20.74 -14.97
CA GLY A 45 -2.79 -20.34 -16.30
C GLY A 45 -2.56 -18.83 -16.42
N GLY A 46 -2.31 -18.37 -17.65
CA GLY A 46 -1.89 -16.99 -17.91
C GLY A 46 -0.46 -16.73 -17.47
N HIS A 47 0.18 -15.71 -18.06
CA HIS A 47 1.54 -15.35 -17.69
C HIS A 47 1.52 -14.38 -16.51
N ASN A 48 2.31 -14.68 -15.47
CA ASN A 48 2.45 -13.86 -14.28
C ASN A 48 3.94 -13.70 -13.99
N PHE A 49 4.31 -12.62 -13.30
CA PHE A 49 5.66 -12.47 -12.78
C PHE A 49 5.71 -11.88 -11.38
N PHE A 50 6.78 -12.21 -10.68
CA PHE A 50 7.19 -11.57 -9.43
C PHE A 50 8.61 -11.04 -9.62
N GLN A 51 8.78 -9.74 -9.39
CA GLN A 51 10.04 -9.05 -9.51
C GLN A 51 10.55 -8.65 -8.13
N ILE A 52 11.82 -8.93 -7.87
CA ILE A 52 12.55 -8.55 -6.67
C ILE A 52 13.67 -7.65 -7.11
N ARG A 53 13.82 -6.48 -6.48
CA ARG A 53 15.03 -5.67 -6.56
C ARG A 53 15.66 -5.63 -5.18
N PHE A 54 16.96 -5.88 -5.11
CA PHE A 54 17.68 -5.79 -3.84
C PHE A 54 19.04 -5.11 -3.99
N SER A 55 19.45 -4.41 -2.92
CA SER A 55 20.65 -3.58 -2.93
C SER A 55 21.26 -3.46 -1.53
N ASP A 56 22.54 -3.10 -1.49
CA ASP A 56 23.25 -2.64 -0.29
C ASP A 56 22.88 -1.19 0.10
N LYS A 57 22.11 -0.49 -0.75
CA LYS A 57 21.58 0.85 -0.52
C LYS A 57 20.04 0.85 -0.59
N PRO A 58 19.35 1.84 0.01
CA PRO A 58 17.90 1.94 -0.07
C PRO A 58 17.39 1.93 -1.52
N VAL A 59 16.38 1.09 -1.78
CA VAL A 59 15.63 1.01 -3.04
C VAL A 59 14.14 1.07 -2.75
N SER A 60 13.37 1.69 -3.65
CA SER A 60 11.95 1.98 -3.44
C SER A 60 11.07 1.86 -4.69
N ALA A 61 11.63 1.51 -5.84
CA ALA A 61 10.89 1.34 -7.09
C ALA A 61 11.44 0.21 -7.97
N SER A 62 10.59 -0.24 -8.90
CA SER A 62 10.95 -1.23 -9.92
C SER A 62 11.87 -0.63 -11.00
N ARG A 63 12.66 -1.52 -11.60
CA ARG A 63 13.54 -1.24 -12.74
C ARG A 63 13.06 -2.03 -13.96
N ASP A 64 13.30 -1.48 -15.15
CA ASP A 64 13.08 -2.21 -16.40
C ASP A 64 14.17 -3.28 -16.61
N ARG A 65 15.41 -2.99 -16.20
CA ARG A 65 16.54 -3.94 -16.31
C ARG A 65 16.38 -5.11 -15.34
N ILE A 66 16.59 -6.33 -15.82
CA ILE A 66 16.56 -7.57 -15.02
C ILE A 66 17.90 -8.30 -15.14
N ASP A 67 18.49 -8.67 -14.01
CA ASP A 67 19.78 -9.36 -13.93
C ASP A 67 19.62 -10.88 -13.88
N ILE A 68 18.56 -11.39 -13.25
CA ILE A 68 18.28 -12.83 -13.22
C ILE A 68 16.82 -13.08 -13.58
N ILE A 69 16.57 -13.86 -14.62
CA ILE A 69 15.22 -14.33 -14.98
C ILE A 69 15.11 -15.80 -14.59
N VAL A 70 14.13 -16.12 -13.73
CA VAL A 70 13.72 -17.49 -13.43
C VAL A 70 12.50 -17.82 -14.30
N ALA A 71 12.72 -18.58 -15.37
CA ALA A 71 11.67 -18.92 -16.33
C ALA A 71 11.06 -20.29 -16.02
N LEU A 72 9.83 -20.31 -15.51
CA LEU A 72 9.07 -21.53 -15.24
C LEU A 72 8.20 -21.98 -16.42
N ASP A 73 8.05 -21.12 -17.43
CA ASP A 73 7.39 -21.41 -18.71
C ASP A 73 8.16 -20.76 -19.88
N LYS A 74 7.69 -21.02 -21.12
CA LYS A 74 8.29 -20.44 -22.33
C LYS A 74 7.96 -18.96 -22.47
N GLU A 75 6.79 -18.56 -22.02
CA GLU A 75 6.28 -17.19 -22.17
C GLU A 75 7.15 -16.20 -21.38
N SER A 76 7.66 -16.60 -20.22
CA SER A 76 8.64 -15.86 -19.43
C SER A 76 9.88 -15.47 -20.22
N ILE A 77 10.40 -16.39 -21.05
CA ILE A 77 11.56 -16.12 -21.90
C ILE A 77 11.16 -15.18 -23.02
N LEU A 78 10.05 -15.47 -23.71
CA LEU A 78 9.59 -14.68 -24.86
C LEU A 78 9.30 -13.23 -24.49
N GLN A 79 8.70 -12.98 -23.33
CA GLN A 79 8.33 -11.64 -22.89
C GLN A 79 9.50 -10.85 -22.30
N HIS A 80 10.37 -11.51 -21.52
CA HIS A 80 11.33 -10.82 -20.66
C HIS A 80 12.79 -10.95 -21.08
N GLU A 81 13.16 -11.77 -22.08
CA GLU A 81 14.57 -11.85 -22.53
C GLU A 81 15.12 -10.47 -22.94
N LYS A 82 14.29 -9.60 -23.51
CA LYS A 82 14.67 -8.23 -23.91
C LYS A 82 14.97 -7.28 -22.74
N GLU A 83 14.56 -7.64 -21.54
CA GLU A 83 14.76 -6.86 -20.31
C GLU A 83 16.08 -7.23 -19.62
N LEU A 84 16.75 -8.30 -20.09
CA LEU A 84 17.96 -8.83 -19.50
C LEU A 84 19.12 -7.83 -19.59
N SER A 85 19.81 -7.60 -18.47
CA SER A 85 21.00 -6.77 -18.42
C SER A 85 22.20 -7.41 -19.14
N ASP A 86 23.25 -6.63 -19.39
CA ASP A 86 24.46 -7.11 -20.06
C ASP A 86 25.17 -8.26 -19.32
N ILE A 87 25.03 -8.29 -17.98
CA ILE A 87 25.56 -9.35 -17.12
C ILE A 87 24.53 -10.44 -16.81
N GLY A 88 23.30 -10.27 -17.32
CA GLY A 88 22.15 -11.00 -16.87
C GLY A 88 22.15 -12.47 -17.29
N GLN A 89 21.43 -13.29 -16.54
CA GLN A 89 21.29 -14.73 -16.77
C GLN A 89 19.83 -15.17 -16.71
N ILE A 90 19.44 -16.11 -17.56
CA ILE A 90 18.13 -16.75 -17.57
C ILE A 90 18.31 -18.20 -17.10
N ILE A 91 17.72 -18.54 -15.96
CA ILE A 91 17.64 -19.93 -15.49
C ILE A 91 16.31 -20.55 -15.87
N TYR A 92 16.37 -21.78 -16.39
CA TYR A 92 15.20 -22.51 -16.88
C TYR A 92 15.46 -24.02 -16.80
N ASP A 93 14.40 -24.82 -16.83
CA ASP A 93 14.49 -26.28 -16.90
C ASP A 93 14.20 -26.74 -18.34
N SER A 94 15.22 -27.18 -19.08
CA SER A 94 15.06 -27.58 -20.49
C SER A 94 14.12 -28.78 -20.67
N SER A 95 14.07 -29.68 -19.68
CA SER A 95 13.16 -30.83 -19.67
C SER A 95 11.71 -30.39 -19.46
N GLY A 96 11.50 -29.47 -18.50
CA GLY A 96 10.20 -28.89 -18.19
C GLY A 96 9.63 -28.07 -19.35
N LEU A 97 10.47 -27.23 -19.96
CA LEU A 97 10.09 -26.41 -21.11
C LEU A 97 10.07 -27.19 -22.43
N LYS A 98 10.69 -28.38 -22.50
CA LYS A 98 10.90 -29.11 -23.76
C LYS A 98 11.58 -28.23 -24.82
N GLN A 99 12.56 -27.46 -24.39
CA GLN A 99 13.32 -26.53 -25.22
C GLN A 99 14.70 -26.35 -24.61
N LYS A 100 15.74 -26.29 -25.45
CA LYS A 100 17.10 -25.98 -25.04
C LYS A 100 17.58 -24.72 -25.75
N HIS A 101 18.32 -23.90 -25.03
CA HIS A 101 18.93 -22.66 -25.52
C HIS A 101 20.45 -22.78 -25.41
N GLU A 102 21.15 -22.40 -26.48
CA GLU A 102 22.62 -22.48 -26.57
C GLU A 102 23.31 -21.13 -26.29
N LYS A 103 22.54 -20.06 -26.18
CA LYS A 103 23.08 -18.72 -25.92
C LYS A 103 23.73 -18.68 -24.53
N PRO A 104 24.87 -17.99 -24.35
CA PRO A 104 25.64 -18.03 -23.10
C PRO A 104 24.94 -17.40 -21.89
N GLN A 105 23.90 -16.58 -22.09
CA GLN A 105 23.07 -16.05 -21.01
C GLN A 105 22.00 -17.02 -20.50
N PHE A 106 21.87 -18.22 -21.09
CA PHE A 106 20.91 -19.23 -20.68
C PHE A 106 21.62 -20.32 -19.88
N LEU A 107 21.14 -20.56 -18.67
CA LEU A 107 21.65 -21.59 -17.77
C LEU A 107 20.55 -22.64 -17.55
N ASP A 108 20.77 -23.82 -18.11
CA ASP A 108 19.86 -24.96 -17.97
C ASP A 108 20.05 -25.59 -16.58
N ILE A 109 19.04 -25.47 -15.73
CA ILE A 109 18.99 -26.05 -14.39
C ILE A 109 17.79 -27.00 -14.34
N PRO A 110 18.00 -28.32 -14.19
CA PRO A 110 16.92 -29.30 -14.21
C PRO A 110 16.15 -29.29 -12.87
N PHE A 111 15.34 -28.25 -12.65
CA PHE A 111 14.62 -28.01 -11.40
C PHE A 111 13.82 -29.22 -10.93
N VAL A 112 13.09 -29.86 -11.85
CA VAL A 112 12.23 -31.00 -11.52
C VAL A 112 13.05 -32.24 -11.17
N ASP A 113 14.08 -32.55 -11.95
CA ASP A 113 14.89 -33.74 -11.72
C ASP A 113 15.68 -33.63 -10.41
N LEU A 114 16.30 -32.48 -10.14
CA LEU A 114 16.97 -32.21 -8.86
C LEU A 114 16.00 -32.29 -7.67
N ALA A 115 14.77 -31.81 -7.85
CA ALA A 115 13.73 -31.90 -6.82
C ALA A 115 13.27 -33.34 -6.55
N ILE A 116 13.21 -34.20 -7.58
CA ILE A 116 12.86 -35.61 -7.43
C ILE A 116 14.02 -36.39 -6.81
N GLU A 117 15.24 -36.19 -7.31
CA GLU A 117 16.45 -36.90 -6.86
C GLU A 117 16.79 -36.61 -5.39
N HIS A 118 16.71 -35.33 -4.98
CA HIS A 118 17.14 -34.91 -3.64
C HIS A 118 15.98 -34.57 -2.68
N GLY A 119 14.86 -34.06 -3.20
CA GLY A 119 13.69 -33.68 -2.40
C GLY A 119 12.53 -34.70 -2.46
N GLY A 120 12.60 -35.69 -3.33
CA GLY A 120 11.57 -36.74 -3.48
C GLY A 120 10.25 -36.30 -4.12
N SER A 121 10.11 -35.04 -4.59
CA SER A 121 8.87 -34.58 -5.23
C SER A 121 9.06 -33.37 -6.14
N LYS A 122 8.35 -33.39 -7.29
CA LYS A 122 8.31 -32.29 -8.27
C LYS A 122 7.89 -30.94 -7.70
N ILE A 123 7.12 -30.92 -6.61
CA ILE A 123 6.63 -29.66 -5.99
C ILE A 123 7.80 -28.86 -5.40
N MET A 124 8.94 -29.51 -5.12
CA MET A 124 10.14 -28.86 -4.58
C MET A 124 11.00 -28.20 -5.67
N ALA A 125 10.59 -28.20 -6.94
CA ALA A 125 11.27 -27.48 -8.02
C ALA A 125 11.47 -25.99 -7.68
N ASN A 126 10.51 -25.39 -6.97
CA ASN A 126 10.59 -24.00 -6.50
C ASN A 126 11.71 -23.81 -5.48
N THR A 127 11.92 -24.80 -4.62
CA THR A 127 12.99 -24.81 -3.62
C THR A 127 14.36 -24.96 -4.30
N VAL A 128 14.45 -25.78 -5.35
CA VAL A 128 15.65 -25.89 -6.20
C VAL A 128 15.94 -24.55 -6.89
N ALA A 129 14.94 -23.93 -7.52
CA ALA A 129 15.09 -22.63 -8.18
C ALA A 129 15.56 -21.54 -7.21
N THR A 130 15.01 -21.52 -5.99
CA THR A 130 15.44 -20.60 -4.93
C THR A 130 16.92 -20.81 -4.56
N GLY A 131 17.32 -22.07 -4.34
CA GLY A 131 18.72 -22.40 -4.04
C GLY A 131 19.67 -22.04 -5.19
N ALA A 132 19.25 -22.28 -6.43
CA ALA A 132 20.02 -21.95 -7.62
C ALA A 132 20.29 -20.44 -7.73
N VAL A 133 19.28 -19.59 -7.51
CA VAL A 133 19.46 -18.13 -7.49
C VAL A 133 20.49 -17.72 -6.43
N LEU A 134 20.44 -18.28 -5.22
CA LEU A 134 21.42 -17.98 -4.18
C LEU A 134 22.83 -18.43 -4.56
N GLY A 135 22.96 -19.60 -5.20
CA GLY A 135 24.23 -20.10 -5.71
C GLY A 135 24.83 -19.20 -6.80
N MET A 136 24.00 -18.67 -7.70
CA MET A 136 24.43 -17.68 -8.71
C MET A 136 24.92 -16.38 -8.09
N LEU A 137 24.31 -15.96 -6.97
CA LEU A 137 24.68 -14.75 -6.23
C LEU A 137 25.89 -14.95 -5.30
N GLY A 138 26.39 -16.18 -5.16
CA GLY A 138 27.46 -16.53 -4.22
C GLY A 138 27.04 -16.39 -2.76
N MET A 139 25.76 -16.60 -2.46
CA MET A 139 25.21 -16.46 -1.10
C MET A 139 25.09 -17.80 -0.39
N GLU A 140 25.49 -17.83 0.88
CA GLU A 140 25.34 -18.97 1.77
C GLU A 140 23.85 -19.32 2.03
N LEU A 141 23.57 -20.60 2.31
CA LEU A 141 22.21 -21.11 2.45
C LEU A 141 21.61 -21.01 3.86
N ASP A 142 22.38 -20.65 4.88
CA ASP A 142 21.95 -20.72 6.29
C ASP A 142 20.59 -20.05 6.56
N ILE A 143 20.39 -18.85 5.99
CA ILE A 143 19.15 -18.09 6.14
C ILE A 143 17.98 -18.79 5.43
N LEU A 144 18.21 -19.32 4.22
CA LEU A 144 17.20 -20.10 3.49
C LEU A 144 16.80 -21.35 4.26
N LEU A 145 17.77 -22.10 4.79
CA LEU A 145 17.50 -23.31 5.56
C LEU A 145 16.71 -23.00 6.84
N ALA A 146 17.01 -21.89 7.51
CA ALA A 146 16.23 -21.42 8.65
C ALA A 146 14.79 -21.01 8.26
N ILE A 147 14.59 -20.41 7.08
CA ILE A 147 13.25 -20.11 6.54
C ILE A 147 12.49 -21.41 6.27
N ILE A 148 13.07 -22.36 5.54
CA ILE A 148 12.47 -23.66 5.20
C ILE A 148 12.02 -24.39 6.48
N LYS A 149 12.90 -24.44 7.49
CA LYS A 149 12.60 -25.07 8.79
C LYS A 149 11.39 -24.43 9.47
N ASN A 150 11.32 -23.10 9.49
CA ASN A 150 10.20 -22.39 10.11
C ASN A 150 8.89 -22.55 9.33
N THR A 151 8.94 -22.44 8.00
CA THR A 151 7.76 -22.57 7.12
C THR A 151 7.13 -23.95 7.21
N PHE A 152 7.95 -25.01 7.22
CA PHE A 152 7.46 -26.39 7.22
C PHE A 152 7.44 -27.05 8.61
N LYS A 153 7.65 -26.28 9.69
CA LYS A 153 7.65 -26.78 11.08
C LYS A 153 6.43 -27.66 11.42
N ARG A 154 5.24 -27.29 10.93
CA ARG A 154 3.99 -28.04 11.15
C ARG A 154 3.81 -29.25 10.23
N LYS A 155 4.60 -29.38 9.15
CA LYS A 155 4.51 -30.48 8.17
C LYS A 155 5.45 -31.65 8.49
N GLY A 156 6.35 -31.50 9.47
CA GLY A 156 7.23 -32.57 9.95
C GLY A 156 8.66 -32.53 9.39
N GLU A 157 9.58 -33.20 10.09
CA GLU A 157 11.02 -33.17 9.82
C GLU A 157 11.40 -33.73 8.44
N ASP A 158 10.70 -34.74 7.94
CA ASP A 158 11.02 -35.33 6.63
C ASP A 158 10.80 -34.34 5.48
N ILE A 159 9.72 -33.53 5.55
CA ILE A 159 9.46 -32.46 4.57
C ILE A 159 10.51 -31.36 4.66
N ILE A 160 10.99 -31.04 5.87
CA ILE A 160 12.05 -30.05 6.10
C ILE A 160 13.37 -30.54 5.49
N LYS A 161 13.77 -31.80 5.76
CA LYS A 161 14.99 -32.42 5.22
C LYS A 161 14.96 -32.48 3.71
N ALA A 162 13.84 -32.89 3.13
CA ALA A 162 13.65 -32.97 1.69
C ALA A 162 13.78 -31.59 1.01
N ASN A 163 13.12 -30.55 1.55
CA ASN A 163 13.26 -29.19 1.00
C ASN A 163 14.69 -28.65 1.20
N THR A 164 15.34 -28.97 2.31
CA THR A 164 16.74 -28.59 2.56
C THR A 164 17.67 -29.20 1.49
N ALA A 165 17.52 -30.50 1.23
CA ALA A 165 18.30 -31.20 0.21
C ALA A 165 18.04 -30.64 -1.20
N ALA A 166 16.79 -30.33 -1.54
CA ALA A 166 16.44 -29.69 -2.81
C ALA A 166 17.07 -28.29 -2.97
N ALA A 167 17.06 -27.46 -1.91
CA ALA A 167 17.71 -26.15 -1.92
C ALA A 167 19.23 -26.25 -2.15
N MET A 168 19.89 -27.16 -1.43
CA MET A 168 21.33 -27.42 -1.58
C MET A 168 21.67 -27.91 -2.99
N ALA A 169 20.87 -28.83 -3.54
CA ALA A 169 21.08 -29.34 -4.89
C ALA A 169 21.01 -28.23 -5.95
N GLY A 170 20.02 -27.35 -5.86
CA GLY A 170 19.90 -26.20 -6.77
C GLY A 170 21.09 -25.24 -6.66
N HIS A 171 21.49 -24.91 -5.43
CA HIS A 171 22.65 -24.07 -5.15
C HIS A 171 23.94 -24.64 -5.73
N ASP A 172 24.27 -25.89 -5.40
CA ASP A 172 25.51 -26.54 -5.83
C ASP A 172 25.57 -26.71 -7.34
N HIS A 173 24.42 -26.95 -7.98
CA HIS A 173 24.32 -27.01 -9.43
C HIS A 173 24.65 -25.66 -10.06
N ALA A 174 24.05 -24.57 -9.56
CA ALA A 174 24.28 -23.23 -10.05
C ALA A 174 25.74 -22.78 -9.86
N VAL A 175 26.34 -23.05 -8.70
CA VAL A 175 27.76 -22.73 -8.42
C VAL A 175 28.70 -23.44 -9.41
N LYS A 176 28.40 -24.69 -9.77
CA LYS A 176 29.24 -25.45 -10.72
C LYS A 176 29.06 -25.01 -12.16
N GLN A 177 27.83 -24.70 -12.58
CA GLN A 177 27.50 -24.45 -13.98
C GLN A 177 27.59 -22.98 -14.37
N CYS A 178 27.38 -22.05 -13.43
CA CYS A 178 27.44 -20.63 -13.73
C CYS A 178 28.87 -20.06 -13.72
N MET A 179 29.76 -20.64 -14.53
CA MET A 179 31.17 -20.20 -14.65
C MET A 179 31.33 -18.76 -15.17
N LYS A 180 30.26 -18.18 -15.73
CA LYS A 180 30.21 -16.79 -16.24
C LYS A 180 29.36 -15.86 -15.37
N CYS A 181 28.74 -16.34 -14.29
CA CYS A 181 28.07 -15.46 -13.34
C CYS A 181 29.10 -14.48 -12.77
N SER A 182 28.86 -13.19 -12.94
CA SER A 182 29.68 -12.11 -12.37
C SER A 182 28.98 -11.44 -11.18
N PHE A 183 27.91 -12.05 -10.67
CA PHE A 183 27.18 -11.55 -9.52
C PHE A 183 28.03 -11.71 -8.26
N SER A 184 28.07 -10.65 -7.45
CA SER A 184 28.72 -10.68 -6.15
C SER A 184 27.81 -9.95 -5.17
N ALA A 185 27.18 -10.74 -4.30
CA ALA A 185 26.41 -10.20 -3.20
C ALA A 185 27.35 -9.57 -2.16
N ALA A 186 26.97 -8.42 -1.59
CA ALA A 186 27.74 -7.81 -0.52
C ALA A 186 27.73 -8.71 0.75
N PRO A 187 28.61 -8.50 1.73
CA PRO A 187 28.51 -9.26 2.98
C PRO A 187 27.16 -8.99 3.69
N PRO A 188 26.53 -10.01 4.32
CA PRO A 188 25.31 -9.82 5.07
C PRO A 188 25.44 -8.77 6.19
N SER A 189 24.36 -8.04 6.44
CA SER A 189 24.25 -7.05 7.52
C SER A 189 23.09 -7.39 8.47
N LYS A 190 22.68 -6.42 9.31
CA LYS A 190 21.60 -6.62 10.28
C LYS A 190 20.27 -6.94 9.57
N PRO A 191 19.51 -7.97 10.00
CA PRO A 191 18.21 -8.27 9.43
C PRO A 191 17.27 -7.07 9.45
N LYS A 192 16.55 -6.86 8.35
CA LYS A 192 15.51 -5.83 8.21
C LYS A 192 14.12 -6.45 8.23
N MET A 193 13.14 -5.68 8.66
CA MET A 193 11.71 -6.00 8.54
C MET A 193 11.30 -5.85 7.08
N LEU A 194 10.76 -6.92 6.48
CA LEU A 194 10.12 -6.89 5.16
C LEU A 194 8.61 -6.79 5.38
N ILE A 195 7.96 -5.78 4.78
CA ILE A 195 6.52 -5.55 4.95
C ILE A 195 5.89 -4.99 3.67
N PRO A 196 4.75 -5.56 3.22
CA PRO A 196 3.95 -4.97 2.15
C PRO A 196 3.06 -3.83 2.65
N GLY A 197 2.67 -2.92 1.74
CA GLY A 197 1.85 -1.77 2.10
C GLY A 197 0.49 -2.15 2.69
N ILE A 198 -0.13 -3.23 2.18
CA ILE A 198 -1.43 -3.70 2.66
C ILE A 198 -1.38 -4.20 4.11
N GLU A 199 -0.32 -4.91 4.49
CA GLU A 199 -0.11 -5.35 5.88
C GLU A 199 0.23 -4.17 6.79
N ALA A 200 0.94 -3.16 6.29
CA ALA A 200 1.22 -1.96 7.07
C ALA A 200 -0.05 -1.15 7.42
N ILE A 201 -1.05 -1.12 6.53
CA ILE A 201 -2.38 -0.56 6.85
C ILE A 201 -3.06 -1.38 7.96
N GLY A 202 -3.10 -2.71 7.81
CA GLY A 202 -3.68 -3.60 8.83
C GLY A 202 -2.98 -3.47 10.19
N LEU A 203 -1.64 -3.43 10.19
CA LEU A 203 -0.82 -3.23 11.38
C LEU A 203 -1.06 -1.84 12.01
N GLY A 204 -1.20 -0.81 11.17
CA GLY A 204 -1.55 0.55 11.62
C GLY A 204 -2.91 0.58 12.29
N ALA A 205 -3.90 -0.14 11.76
CA ALA A 205 -5.23 -0.23 12.37
C ALA A 205 -5.19 -0.92 13.74
N ILE A 206 -4.46 -2.04 13.86
CA ILE A 206 -4.26 -2.74 15.14
C ILE A 206 -3.57 -1.82 16.15
N ALA A 207 -2.46 -1.18 15.75
CA ALA A 207 -1.71 -0.27 16.62
C ALA A 207 -2.54 0.96 17.05
N SER A 208 -3.56 1.31 16.29
CA SER A 208 -4.48 2.41 16.60
C SER A 208 -5.62 2.02 17.51
N GLY A 209 -5.66 0.76 17.98
CA GLY A 209 -6.71 0.27 18.87
C GLY A 209 -8.02 -0.06 18.13
N CYS A 210 -7.99 -0.32 16.82
CA CYS A 210 -9.15 -0.83 16.10
C CYS A 210 -9.65 -2.13 16.74
N LYS A 211 -10.95 -2.21 17.06
CA LYS A 211 -11.58 -3.40 17.67
C LYS A 211 -12.64 -4.04 16.80
N PHE A 212 -13.02 -3.40 15.69
CA PHE A 212 -13.99 -3.96 14.75
C PHE A 212 -13.57 -3.65 13.31
N TYR A 213 -13.46 -4.68 12.48
CA TYR A 213 -13.23 -4.55 11.06
C TYR A 213 -14.29 -5.35 10.30
N ALA A 214 -15.06 -4.70 9.43
CA ALA A 214 -16.01 -5.40 8.56
C ALA A 214 -15.72 -5.07 7.09
N ALA A 215 -15.71 -6.08 6.22
CA ALA A 215 -15.52 -5.87 4.79
C ALA A 215 -16.12 -7.00 3.96
N TYR A 216 -16.43 -6.69 2.71
CA TYR A 216 -16.62 -7.69 1.65
C TYR A 216 -15.29 -7.87 0.88
N PRO A 217 -14.84 -9.11 0.60
CA PRO A 217 -13.57 -9.32 -0.09
C PRO A 217 -13.55 -8.71 -1.50
N MET A 218 -12.69 -7.71 -1.72
CA MET A 218 -12.39 -7.19 -3.05
C MET A 218 -10.92 -6.76 -3.16
N THR A 219 -10.22 -7.24 -4.20
CA THR A 219 -8.84 -6.83 -4.49
C THR A 219 -8.75 -5.33 -4.76
N PRO A 220 -7.75 -4.60 -4.23
CA PRO A 220 -6.67 -5.05 -3.36
C PRO A 220 -6.93 -4.97 -1.84
N SER A 221 -8.11 -4.52 -1.38
CA SER A 221 -8.35 -4.28 0.06
C SER A 221 -8.46 -5.54 0.91
N THR A 222 -8.77 -6.70 0.32
CA THR A 222 -8.91 -7.98 1.04
C THR A 222 -7.71 -8.32 1.93
N GLY A 223 -6.49 -7.90 1.55
CA GLY A 223 -5.29 -8.14 2.35
C GLY A 223 -5.35 -7.54 3.76
N ILE A 224 -6.04 -6.40 3.95
CA ILE A 224 -6.24 -5.80 5.28
C ILE A 224 -7.05 -6.74 6.17
N MET A 225 -8.16 -7.26 5.64
CA MET A 225 -9.02 -8.19 6.36
C MET A 225 -8.25 -9.45 6.76
N ASN A 226 -7.51 -10.05 5.82
CA ASN A 226 -6.72 -11.25 6.07
C ASN A 226 -5.67 -11.03 7.15
N TYR A 227 -4.97 -9.89 7.12
CA TYR A 227 -3.96 -9.56 8.11
C TYR A 227 -4.56 -9.39 9.51
N ILE A 228 -5.64 -8.60 9.63
CA ILE A 228 -6.30 -8.35 10.92
C ILE A 228 -6.94 -9.65 11.45
N ALA A 229 -7.61 -10.44 10.60
CA ALA A 229 -8.19 -11.73 10.97
C ALA A 229 -7.12 -12.70 11.53
N GLY A 230 -5.93 -12.72 10.90
CA GLY A 230 -4.79 -13.51 11.38
C GLY A 230 -4.29 -13.11 12.79
N LYS A 231 -4.71 -11.95 13.28
CA LYS A 231 -4.33 -11.34 14.57
C LYS A 231 -5.51 -11.10 15.52
N GLU A 232 -6.73 -11.44 15.11
CA GLU A 232 -7.96 -11.03 15.79
C GLU A 232 -8.00 -11.48 17.27
N LYS A 233 -7.58 -12.72 17.54
CA LYS A 233 -7.58 -13.31 18.88
C LYS A 233 -6.52 -12.73 19.79
N GLU A 234 -5.36 -12.38 19.22
CA GLU A 234 -4.22 -11.82 19.95
C GLU A 234 -4.53 -10.40 20.45
N TYR A 235 -5.29 -9.63 19.67
CA TYR A 235 -5.59 -8.21 19.97
C TYR A 235 -7.06 -7.95 20.36
N GLY A 236 -7.89 -8.99 20.44
CA GLY A 236 -9.31 -8.89 20.80
C GLY A 236 -10.10 -8.04 19.80
N ILE A 237 -9.94 -8.31 18.51
CA ILE A 237 -10.59 -7.62 17.40
C ILE A 237 -11.70 -8.53 16.87
N ILE A 238 -12.84 -7.98 16.51
CA ILE A 238 -13.87 -8.69 15.75
C ILE A 238 -13.63 -8.38 14.27
N VAL A 239 -13.46 -9.43 13.46
CA VAL A 239 -13.37 -9.31 12.01
C VAL A 239 -14.58 -10.01 11.39
N GLU A 240 -15.41 -9.23 10.70
CA GLU A 240 -16.62 -9.73 10.05
C GLU A 240 -16.45 -9.69 8.53
N GLN A 241 -16.60 -10.84 7.90
CA GLN A 241 -16.74 -10.91 6.45
C GLN A 241 -18.21 -10.69 6.11
N ALA A 242 -18.59 -9.44 5.86
CA ALA A 242 -19.96 -9.07 5.53
C ALA A 242 -20.41 -9.68 4.19
N GLU A 243 -21.73 -9.72 3.98
CA GLU A 243 -22.36 -10.23 2.77
C GLU A 243 -22.16 -9.33 1.53
N ASP A 244 -22.01 -8.02 1.75
CA ASP A 244 -21.70 -7.00 0.75
C ASP A 244 -21.09 -5.74 1.40
N GLU A 245 -20.69 -4.77 0.59
CA GLU A 245 -20.10 -3.52 1.07
C GLU A 245 -21.10 -2.58 1.78
N ILE A 246 -22.41 -2.70 1.52
CA ILE A 246 -23.45 -1.91 2.20
C ILE A 246 -23.55 -2.37 3.66
N ALA A 247 -23.60 -3.68 3.87
CA ALA A 247 -23.55 -4.28 5.20
C ALA A 247 -22.24 -3.94 5.90
N ALA A 248 -21.09 -4.03 5.22
CA ALA A 248 -19.78 -3.76 5.80
C ALA A 248 -19.64 -2.35 6.40
N ILE A 249 -20.01 -1.30 5.64
CA ILE A 249 -19.92 0.08 6.16
C ILE A 249 -20.89 0.31 7.32
N ASN A 250 -22.12 -0.20 7.22
CA ASN A 250 -23.13 -0.02 8.26
C ASN A 250 -22.78 -0.78 9.55
N MET A 251 -22.19 -1.98 9.45
CA MET A 251 -21.63 -2.70 10.60
C MET A 251 -20.50 -1.91 11.26
N ALA A 252 -19.58 -1.34 10.47
CA ALA A 252 -18.50 -0.52 11.01
C ALA A 252 -19.02 0.74 11.73
N LEU A 253 -20.04 1.40 11.18
CA LEU A 253 -20.72 2.53 11.84
C LEU A 253 -21.43 2.11 13.12
N GLY A 254 -22.13 0.97 13.12
CA GLY A 254 -22.77 0.43 14.31
C GLY A 254 -21.76 0.11 15.42
N ALA A 255 -20.64 -0.52 15.08
CA ALA A 255 -19.55 -0.79 16.02
C ALA A 255 -18.93 0.51 16.55
N SER A 256 -18.72 1.49 15.68
CA SER A 256 -18.26 2.81 16.11
C SER A 256 -19.26 3.48 17.04
N PHE A 257 -20.55 3.48 16.73
CA PHE A 257 -21.57 4.01 17.62
C PHE A 257 -21.57 3.32 18.99
N ALA A 258 -21.40 2.00 19.02
CA ALA A 258 -21.27 1.19 20.24
C ALA A 258 -20.01 1.47 21.07
N GLY A 259 -19.11 2.33 20.60
CA GLY A 259 -17.99 2.83 21.39
C GLY A 259 -16.64 2.19 21.08
N VAL A 260 -16.41 1.63 19.90
CA VAL A 260 -15.07 1.16 19.53
C VAL A 260 -14.52 1.86 18.30
N ARG A 261 -13.19 1.84 18.12
CA ARG A 261 -12.58 2.20 16.85
C ARG A 261 -12.90 1.13 15.82
N ALA A 262 -13.57 1.54 14.74
CA ALA A 262 -14.01 0.65 13.68
C ALA A 262 -13.46 1.08 12.31
N MET A 263 -13.24 0.10 11.45
CA MET A 263 -12.74 0.32 10.09
C MET A 263 -13.44 -0.62 9.11
N THR A 264 -13.54 -0.16 7.86
CA THR A 264 -13.93 -1.00 6.72
C THR A 264 -12.96 -0.76 5.56
N GLY A 265 -13.00 -1.59 4.52
CA GLY A 265 -12.15 -1.43 3.35
C GLY A 265 -12.73 -2.09 2.12
N SER A 266 -12.58 -1.42 0.97
CA SER A 266 -13.01 -1.92 -0.33
C SER A 266 -12.14 -1.31 -1.45
N SER A 267 -12.55 -1.48 -2.70
CA SER A 267 -12.01 -0.88 -3.91
C SER A 267 -13.10 -0.06 -4.61
N GLY A 268 -12.83 0.60 -5.75
CA GLY A 268 -13.74 1.56 -6.38
C GLY A 268 -15.20 1.08 -6.52
N GLY A 269 -15.43 -0.16 -6.97
CA GLY A 269 -16.77 -0.71 -7.14
C GLY A 269 -17.56 -0.85 -5.83
N GLY A 270 -16.95 -1.38 -4.78
CA GLY A 270 -17.59 -1.55 -3.48
C GLY A 270 -17.64 -0.26 -2.68
N PHE A 271 -16.67 0.64 -2.85
CA PHE A 271 -16.74 2.00 -2.33
C PHE A 271 -17.95 2.76 -2.89
N ALA A 272 -18.37 2.47 -4.13
CA ALA A 272 -19.63 2.99 -4.70
C ALA A 272 -20.89 2.47 -4.01
N LEU A 273 -20.86 1.25 -3.46
CA LEU A 273 -21.95 0.74 -2.64
C LEU A 273 -21.94 1.35 -1.22
N MET A 274 -20.77 1.78 -0.72
CA MET A 274 -20.64 2.41 0.60
C MET A 274 -21.11 3.88 0.64
N VAL A 275 -21.35 4.52 -0.51
CA VAL A 275 -21.59 5.97 -0.66
C VAL A 275 -22.68 6.49 0.32
N GLU A 276 -23.77 5.76 0.46
CA GLU A 276 -24.88 6.11 1.38
C GLU A 276 -24.45 6.00 2.84
N GLY A 277 -23.77 4.91 3.22
CA GLY A 277 -23.23 4.75 4.58
C GLY A 277 -22.21 5.85 4.93
N ILE A 278 -21.39 6.29 3.98
CA ILE A 278 -20.47 7.41 4.19
C ILE A 278 -21.23 8.73 4.41
N SER A 279 -22.35 8.93 3.70
CA SER A 279 -23.26 10.06 3.94
C SER A 279 -23.85 10.03 5.36
N LEU A 280 -24.32 8.84 5.78
CA LEU A 280 -24.83 8.60 7.12
C LEU A 280 -23.79 8.90 8.20
N ALA A 281 -22.52 8.49 7.99
CA ALA A 281 -21.42 8.79 8.91
C ALA A 281 -21.20 10.31 9.08
N GLY A 282 -21.31 11.06 7.98
CA GLY A 282 -21.23 12.52 7.99
C GLY A 282 -22.39 13.18 8.73
N MET A 283 -23.62 12.71 8.51
CA MET A 283 -24.83 13.23 9.17
C MET A 283 -24.82 12.95 10.68
N THR A 284 -24.56 11.70 11.06
CA THR A 284 -24.60 11.23 12.45
C THR A 284 -23.32 11.53 13.23
N GLU A 285 -22.32 12.15 12.58
CA GLU A 285 -21.01 12.46 13.12
C GLU A 285 -20.35 11.23 13.79
N ILE A 286 -20.46 10.06 13.15
CA ILE A 286 -19.87 8.81 13.65
C ILE A 286 -18.48 8.63 13.03
N PRO A 287 -17.42 8.50 13.85
CA PRO A 287 -16.07 8.33 13.33
C PRO A 287 -15.90 6.96 12.70
N VAL A 288 -15.33 6.91 11.50
CA VAL A 288 -15.00 5.66 10.80
C VAL A 288 -13.78 5.85 9.91
N VAL A 289 -12.90 4.85 9.88
CA VAL A 289 -11.78 4.79 8.94
C VAL A 289 -12.16 3.86 7.78
N ILE A 290 -11.90 4.30 6.55
CA ILE A 290 -12.26 3.57 5.33
C ILE A 290 -11.02 3.42 4.46
N ALA A 291 -10.65 2.17 4.17
CA ALA A 291 -9.60 1.87 3.19
C ALA A 291 -10.20 1.82 1.78
N LEU A 292 -9.68 2.65 0.86
CA LEU A 292 -10.01 2.63 -0.56
C LEU A 292 -8.79 2.16 -1.36
N GLY A 293 -8.79 0.88 -1.73
CA GLY A 293 -7.77 0.28 -2.58
C GLY A 293 -8.08 0.50 -4.05
N GLN A 294 -7.43 1.47 -4.68
CA GLN A 294 -7.64 1.81 -6.08
C GLN A 294 -7.09 0.74 -7.02
N ARG A 295 -7.81 0.52 -8.11
CA ARG A 295 -7.44 -0.34 -9.25
C ARG A 295 -8.10 0.21 -10.51
N PRO A 296 -7.64 -0.14 -11.72
CA PRO A 296 -8.25 0.40 -12.92
C PRO A 296 -9.74 0.13 -13.00
N GLY A 297 -10.52 1.20 -13.21
CA GLY A 297 -11.93 1.18 -13.56
C GLY A 297 -12.15 1.45 -15.05
N PRO A 298 -13.36 1.84 -15.48
CA PRO A 298 -14.61 1.86 -14.73
C PRO A 298 -15.19 0.45 -14.52
N ALA A 299 -16.24 0.35 -13.69
CA ALA A 299 -16.90 -0.91 -13.32
C ALA A 299 -15.89 -1.94 -12.77
N THR A 300 -15.85 -3.17 -13.30
CA THR A 300 -14.88 -4.18 -12.88
C THR A 300 -13.45 -3.78 -13.23
N GLY A 301 -13.27 -3.12 -14.38
CA GLY A 301 -11.99 -2.71 -14.95
C GLY A 301 -10.93 -3.82 -14.89
N PHE A 302 -9.76 -3.53 -14.34
CA PHE A 302 -8.68 -4.50 -14.14
C PHE A 302 -8.45 -4.79 -12.65
N PRO A 303 -9.01 -5.90 -12.11
CA PRO A 303 -8.96 -6.18 -10.68
C PRO A 303 -7.57 -6.34 -10.07
N THR A 304 -6.57 -6.71 -10.89
CA THR A 304 -5.22 -7.11 -10.47
C THR A 304 -4.14 -6.14 -10.96
N ARG A 305 -4.53 -4.92 -11.31
CA ARG A 305 -3.67 -3.88 -11.88
C ARG A 305 -3.72 -2.61 -11.03
N THR A 306 -2.78 -1.69 -11.26
CA THR A 306 -2.67 -0.44 -10.48
C THR A 306 -3.21 0.75 -11.25
N GLU A 307 -3.94 1.63 -10.57
CA GLU A 307 -4.34 2.96 -11.06
C GLU A 307 -4.67 3.86 -9.85
N GLN A 308 -4.56 5.16 -10.05
CA GLN A 308 -4.88 6.23 -9.09
C GLN A 308 -6.04 7.09 -9.61
N ALA A 309 -7.11 6.46 -10.09
CA ALA A 309 -8.23 7.12 -10.76
C ALA A 309 -9.46 7.38 -9.87
N ASP A 310 -9.41 7.06 -8.58
CA ASP A 310 -10.56 7.22 -7.67
C ASP A 310 -10.46 8.47 -6.77
N LEU A 311 -9.47 9.35 -6.94
CA LEU A 311 -9.30 10.54 -6.10
C LEU A 311 -10.53 11.46 -6.10
N ASN A 312 -10.98 11.86 -7.28
CA ASN A 312 -12.18 12.68 -7.42
C ASN A 312 -13.41 11.97 -6.88
N PHE A 313 -13.47 10.64 -7.04
CA PHE A 313 -14.56 9.87 -6.49
C PHE A 313 -14.54 9.90 -4.95
N ALA A 314 -13.38 9.70 -4.32
CA ALA A 314 -13.22 9.80 -2.86
C ALA A 314 -13.52 11.22 -2.32
N LEU A 315 -13.21 12.27 -3.10
CA LEU A 315 -13.45 13.66 -2.74
C LEU A 315 -14.94 14.03 -2.76
N TYR A 316 -15.63 13.63 -3.83
CA TYR A 316 -16.99 14.07 -4.14
C TYR A 316 -18.04 12.97 -3.94
N THR A 317 -17.68 11.87 -3.28
CA THR A 317 -18.63 10.85 -2.85
C THR A 317 -19.60 11.39 -1.80
N SER A 318 -20.74 10.72 -1.69
CA SER A 318 -21.88 11.00 -0.80
C SER A 318 -22.69 12.23 -1.18
N HIS A 319 -23.98 12.19 -0.85
CA HIS A 319 -24.89 13.31 -1.05
C HIS A 319 -24.81 14.28 0.15
N GLY A 320 -24.91 15.58 -0.11
CA GLY A 320 -24.73 16.61 0.92
C GLY A 320 -23.26 16.94 1.24
N GLU A 321 -23.05 17.87 2.17
CA GLU A 321 -21.72 18.41 2.47
C GLU A 321 -21.34 18.17 3.93
N PHE A 322 -20.20 17.53 4.14
CA PHE A 322 -19.61 17.27 5.45
C PHE A 322 -18.09 17.12 5.30
N PRO A 323 -17.32 17.39 6.36
CA PRO A 323 -15.87 17.26 6.30
C PRO A 323 -15.45 15.79 6.25
N ARG A 324 -14.40 15.52 5.48
CA ARG A 324 -13.72 14.24 5.38
C ARG A 324 -12.22 14.49 5.24
N ILE A 325 -11.42 13.47 5.58
CA ILE A 325 -9.97 13.50 5.40
C ILE A 325 -9.58 12.38 4.44
N ILE A 326 -8.60 12.64 3.57
CA ILE A 326 -8.04 11.65 2.66
C ILE A 326 -6.52 11.62 2.83
N PHE A 327 -6.02 10.44 3.23
CA PHE A 327 -4.60 10.12 3.32
C PHE A 327 -4.21 9.18 2.18
N ALA A 328 -3.09 9.46 1.53
CA ALA A 328 -2.55 8.69 0.42
C ALA A 328 -1.09 8.28 0.68
N PRO A 329 -0.84 7.24 1.48
CA PRO A 329 0.52 6.79 1.74
C PRO A 329 1.23 6.40 0.42
N GLY A 330 2.51 6.71 0.32
CA GLY A 330 3.40 6.27 -0.76
C GLY A 330 4.36 5.16 -0.35
N THR A 331 4.43 4.81 0.93
CA THR A 331 5.26 3.73 1.47
C THR A 331 4.54 2.97 2.58
N PRO A 332 4.95 1.72 2.90
CA PRO A 332 4.44 1.01 4.07
C PRO A 332 4.63 1.77 5.39
N GLU A 333 5.75 2.48 5.58
CA GLU A 333 5.95 3.30 6.79
C GLU A 333 4.91 4.43 6.87
N GLN A 334 4.67 5.15 5.77
CA GLN A 334 3.61 6.16 5.71
C GLN A 334 2.23 5.51 5.94
N ALA A 335 1.96 4.34 5.36
CA ALA A 335 0.70 3.64 5.53
C ALA A 335 0.42 3.29 7.00
N PHE A 336 1.43 2.79 7.72
CA PHE A 336 1.33 2.49 9.15
C PHE A 336 0.98 3.74 9.98
N TYR A 337 1.73 4.84 9.82
CA TYR A 337 1.53 6.05 10.62
C TYR A 337 0.29 6.86 10.21
N LEU A 338 -0.03 6.93 8.91
CA LEU A 338 -1.21 7.65 8.43
C LEU A 338 -2.50 6.89 8.74
N THR A 339 -2.47 5.56 8.82
CA THR A 339 -3.59 4.81 9.38
C THR A 339 -3.85 5.21 10.83
N ASN A 340 -2.78 5.36 11.64
CA ASN A 340 -2.93 5.85 13.01
C ASN A 340 -3.47 7.27 13.09
N LYS A 341 -2.96 8.16 12.25
CA LYS A 341 -3.47 9.53 12.14
C LYS A 341 -4.94 9.56 11.69
N ALA A 342 -5.36 8.65 10.80
CA ALA A 342 -6.74 8.53 10.36
C ALA A 342 -7.70 8.20 11.50
N PHE A 343 -7.36 7.23 12.36
CA PHE A 343 -8.16 6.94 13.55
C PHE A 343 -8.22 8.14 14.52
N GLU A 344 -7.06 8.75 14.79
CA GLU A 344 -6.99 9.90 15.71
C GLU A 344 -7.86 11.07 15.23
N LEU A 345 -7.73 11.46 13.95
CA LEU A 345 -8.49 12.60 13.43
C LEU A 345 -9.96 12.27 13.19
N SER A 346 -10.26 11.03 12.79
CA SER A 346 -11.64 10.55 12.65
C SER A 346 -12.39 10.68 13.97
N GLU A 347 -11.84 10.17 15.08
CA GLU A 347 -12.47 10.29 16.40
C GLU A 347 -12.46 11.71 16.95
N LYS A 348 -11.33 12.43 16.84
CA LYS A 348 -11.20 13.80 17.33
C LYS A 348 -12.23 14.75 16.73
N TYR A 349 -12.51 14.61 15.43
CA TYR A 349 -13.43 15.49 14.71
C TYR A 349 -14.78 14.85 14.42
N GLN A 350 -14.95 13.56 14.70
CA GLN A 350 -16.20 12.81 14.47
C GLN A 350 -16.61 12.85 13.00
N ILE A 351 -15.74 12.31 12.14
CA ILE A 351 -15.85 12.36 10.68
C ILE A 351 -15.36 11.06 10.04
N PRO A 352 -15.77 10.75 8.79
CA PRO A 352 -15.11 9.72 8.01
C PRO A 352 -13.69 10.15 7.60
N SER A 353 -12.74 9.22 7.73
CA SER A 353 -11.37 9.37 7.23
C SER A 353 -11.05 8.24 6.23
N ILE A 354 -10.52 8.60 5.08
CA ILE A 354 -10.22 7.67 3.99
C ILE A 354 -8.71 7.48 3.88
N ILE A 355 -8.28 6.22 3.82
CA ILE A 355 -6.92 5.84 3.44
C ILE A 355 -7.01 5.33 2.01
N ILE A 356 -6.59 6.15 1.06
CA ILE A 356 -6.58 5.81 -0.36
C ILE A 356 -5.20 5.26 -0.74
N PHE A 357 -5.16 4.07 -1.31
CA PHE A 357 -3.95 3.41 -1.79
C PHE A 357 -4.22 2.78 -3.14
N ASP A 358 -3.26 2.12 -3.77
CA ASP A 358 -3.45 1.41 -5.03
C ASP A 358 -2.83 0.01 -4.98
N THR A 359 -3.17 -0.83 -5.96
CA THR A 359 -2.64 -2.21 -6.06
C THR A 359 -1.11 -2.25 -6.02
N TYR A 360 -0.42 -1.22 -6.53
CA TYR A 360 1.05 -1.19 -6.51
C TYR A 360 1.57 -1.06 -5.07
N LEU A 361 1.05 -0.14 -4.26
CA LEU A 361 1.43 -0.06 -2.84
C LEU A 361 0.99 -1.31 -2.05
N SER A 362 -0.21 -1.84 -2.34
CA SER A 362 -0.74 -3.02 -1.67
C SER A 362 0.22 -4.20 -1.75
N ASP A 363 0.66 -4.49 -2.98
CA ASP A 363 1.30 -5.75 -3.33
C ASP A 363 2.82 -5.69 -3.26
N SER A 364 3.40 -4.48 -3.29
CA SER A 364 4.84 -4.29 -3.19
C SER A 364 5.30 -4.40 -1.73
N GLU A 365 6.49 -4.97 -1.52
CA GLU A 365 7.15 -5.05 -0.22
C GLU A 365 8.37 -4.13 -0.16
N TRP A 366 8.64 -3.60 1.03
CA TRP A 366 9.83 -2.80 1.32
C TRP A 366 10.51 -3.30 2.58
N THR A 367 11.79 -2.97 2.74
CA THR A 367 12.51 -3.21 3.99
C THR A 367 12.69 -1.97 4.84
N TYR A 368 12.55 -2.16 6.15
CA TYR A 368 12.75 -1.14 7.19
C TYR A 368 13.53 -1.72 8.36
N GLU A 369 14.18 -0.86 9.15
CA GLU A 369 14.79 -1.28 10.42
C GLU A 369 13.74 -1.69 11.48
N GLY A 370 12.49 -1.28 11.27
CA GLY A 370 11.37 -1.40 12.20
C GLY A 370 10.58 -0.08 12.21
N PHE A 371 9.40 -0.09 12.81
CA PHE A 371 8.63 1.13 13.03
C PHE A 371 8.81 1.62 14.47
N ASP A 372 9.01 2.92 14.63
CA ASP A 372 9.04 3.57 15.93
C ASP A 372 7.62 3.69 16.48
N LEU A 373 7.31 2.83 17.45
CA LEU A 373 6.00 2.76 18.10
C LEU A 373 5.74 3.94 19.04
N SER A 374 6.77 4.70 19.45
CA SER A 374 6.58 5.88 20.32
C SER A 374 5.85 7.03 19.61
N ARG A 375 5.80 6.99 18.27
CA ARG A 375 5.06 7.93 17.43
C ARG A 375 3.56 7.64 17.35
N ILE A 376 3.12 6.46 17.80
CA ILE A 376 1.71 6.06 17.76
C ILE A 376 0.94 6.82 18.83
N LYS A 377 -0.18 7.43 18.41
CA LYS A 377 -1.10 8.13 19.29
C LYS A 377 -2.36 7.31 19.48
N TYR A 378 -2.82 7.25 20.72
CA TYR A 378 -4.09 6.62 21.07
C TYR A 378 -4.77 7.50 22.12
N ASN A 379 -5.68 8.35 21.67
CA ASN A 379 -6.53 9.15 22.54
C ASN A 379 -7.98 8.69 22.38
N ASP A 380 -8.63 8.30 23.48
CA ASP A 380 -10.07 8.07 23.46
C ASP A 380 -10.79 9.42 23.59
N TYR A 381 -11.38 9.88 22.48
CA TYR A 381 -12.13 11.14 22.44
C TYR A 381 -13.60 10.98 22.87
N ARG A 382 -14.04 9.76 23.22
CA ARG A 382 -15.41 9.50 23.65
C ARG A 382 -15.60 9.85 25.12
N LEU A 383 -16.82 10.29 25.42
CA LEU A 383 -17.25 10.58 26.78
C LEU A 383 -17.73 9.28 27.44
N ARG A 384 -17.07 8.88 28.53
CA ARG A 384 -17.27 7.60 29.20
C ARG A 384 -17.29 7.70 30.73
N GLY A 385 -17.74 6.63 31.38
CA GLY A 385 -17.61 6.43 32.83
C GLY A 385 -18.17 7.59 33.66
N GLU A 386 -17.47 7.96 34.74
CA GLU A 386 -17.91 9.04 35.65
C GLU A 386 -18.01 10.40 34.97
N ALA A 387 -17.12 10.71 34.02
CA ALA A 387 -17.17 11.96 33.27
C ALA A 387 -18.47 12.07 32.46
N PHE A 388 -18.98 10.95 31.94
CA PHE A 388 -20.28 10.91 31.28
C PHE A 388 -21.43 10.93 32.29
N ALA A 389 -21.36 10.10 33.35
CA ALA A 389 -22.46 9.90 34.29
C ALA A 389 -22.80 11.15 35.10
N ASN A 390 -21.79 11.99 35.35
CA ASN A 390 -21.93 13.22 36.14
C ASN A 390 -22.45 14.42 35.34
N LEU A 391 -22.70 14.28 34.04
CA LEU A 391 -23.33 15.35 33.28
C LEU A 391 -24.78 15.56 33.78
N PRO A 392 -25.21 16.81 34.03
CA PRO A 392 -26.60 17.07 34.37
C PRO A 392 -27.51 16.78 33.16
N GLU A 393 -27.07 17.22 31.98
CA GLU A 393 -27.74 17.11 30.69
C GLU A 393 -26.72 16.70 29.63
N TYR A 394 -27.14 15.88 28.67
CA TYR A 394 -26.31 15.42 27.57
C TYR A 394 -27.05 15.59 26.25
N LYS A 395 -26.38 16.25 25.30
CA LYS A 395 -26.85 16.54 23.95
C LYS A 395 -25.82 16.03 22.95
N ARG A 396 -26.16 14.99 22.20
CA ARG A 396 -25.24 14.32 21.26
C ARG A 396 -24.69 15.29 20.20
N PHE A 397 -25.50 16.25 19.77
CA PHE A 397 -25.17 17.23 18.75
C PHE A 397 -25.09 18.66 19.29
N ALA A 398 -24.70 18.82 20.56
CA ALA A 398 -24.54 20.12 21.22
C ALA A 398 -23.75 21.13 20.38
N PHE A 399 -24.22 22.37 20.32
CA PHE A 399 -23.52 23.45 19.63
C PHE A 399 -22.29 23.90 20.41
N THR A 400 -21.11 23.53 19.93
CA THR A 400 -19.83 23.97 20.51
C THR A 400 -19.15 25.02 19.64
N GLN A 401 -18.11 25.67 20.18
CA GLN A 401 -17.30 26.63 19.43
C GLN A 401 -16.52 25.96 18.29
N THR A 402 -16.09 24.71 18.49
CA THR A 402 -15.32 23.92 17.51
C THR A 402 -16.21 23.14 16.54
N GLY A 403 -17.51 23.03 16.82
CA GLY A 403 -18.43 22.17 16.07
C GLY A 403 -18.34 20.69 16.45
N VAL A 404 -17.38 20.30 17.28
CA VAL A 404 -17.25 18.93 17.83
C VAL A 404 -18.05 18.84 19.12
N SER A 405 -19.07 17.99 19.16
CA SER A 405 -19.91 17.74 20.32
C SER A 405 -19.33 16.61 21.18
N PRO A 406 -19.61 16.52 22.49
CA PRO A 406 -19.26 15.34 23.26
C PRO A 406 -19.91 14.08 22.65
N LEU A 407 -19.11 13.04 22.39
CA LEU A 407 -19.58 11.75 21.87
C LEU A 407 -19.67 10.73 23.00
N GLY A 408 -20.84 10.63 23.61
CA GLY A 408 -21.14 9.64 24.64
C GLY A 408 -21.29 8.22 24.08
N VAL A 409 -20.92 7.21 24.87
CA VAL A 409 -21.05 5.81 24.50
C VAL A 409 -22.40 5.26 24.97
N PRO A 410 -23.26 4.78 24.06
CA PRO A 410 -24.57 4.23 24.41
C PRO A 410 -24.47 3.10 25.44
N GLY A 411 -25.34 3.13 26.45
CA GLY A 411 -25.43 2.07 27.47
C GLY A 411 -24.41 2.16 28.61
N GLU A 412 -23.40 3.03 28.54
CA GLU A 412 -22.45 3.22 29.65
C GLU A 412 -23.06 3.98 30.85
N THR A 413 -24.05 4.85 30.60
CA THR A 413 -24.71 5.65 31.65
C THR A 413 -26.21 5.77 31.41
N ARG A 414 -26.91 6.52 32.28
CA ARG A 414 -28.34 6.82 32.16
C ARG A 414 -28.69 7.73 30.97
N HIS A 415 -27.71 8.44 30.39
CA HIS A 415 -27.95 9.39 29.32
C HIS A 415 -28.29 8.67 28.02
N LEU A 416 -29.34 9.12 27.34
CA LEU A 416 -29.69 8.61 26.03
C LEU A 416 -28.75 9.22 24.99
N VAL A 417 -28.27 8.39 24.07
CA VAL A 417 -27.48 8.83 22.92
C VAL A 417 -28.32 8.55 21.68
N VAL A 418 -28.94 9.58 21.14
CA VAL A 418 -29.80 9.50 19.94
C VAL A 418 -29.02 9.94 18.72
N ILE A 419 -29.16 9.21 17.62
CA ILE A 419 -28.68 9.59 16.29
C ILE A 419 -29.81 9.34 15.29
N ASP A 420 -29.90 10.18 14.27
CA ASP A 420 -30.89 10.08 13.20
C ASP A 420 -30.23 10.43 11.85
N SER A 421 -30.75 9.86 10.77
CA SER A 421 -30.31 10.14 9.39
C SER A 421 -30.90 11.42 8.82
N ASP A 422 -32.03 11.89 9.35
CA ASP A 422 -32.63 13.16 9.01
C ASP A 422 -31.84 14.31 9.64
N GLU A 423 -32.12 15.55 9.22
CA GLU A 423 -31.61 16.70 9.97
C GLU A 423 -32.20 16.69 11.38
N HIS A 424 -31.39 17.06 12.37
CA HIS A 424 -31.75 16.89 13.77
C HIS A 424 -31.35 18.09 14.64
N ASP A 425 -31.98 18.21 15.80
CA ASP A 425 -31.61 19.15 16.85
C ASP A 425 -30.40 18.68 17.69
N GLU A 426 -30.04 19.43 18.74
CA GLU A 426 -28.90 19.08 19.60
C GLU A 426 -29.07 17.74 20.35
N ASP A 427 -30.32 17.33 20.58
CA ASP A 427 -30.69 16.09 21.25
C ASP A 427 -30.69 14.89 20.30
N GLY A 428 -30.73 15.14 18.98
CA GLY A 428 -30.71 14.13 17.93
C GLY A 428 -32.08 13.78 17.36
N HIS A 429 -33.11 14.61 17.61
CA HIS A 429 -34.46 14.39 17.08
C HIS A 429 -34.69 15.17 15.78
N ILE A 430 -35.51 14.60 14.90
CA ILE A 430 -35.79 15.12 13.56
C ILE A 430 -36.34 16.55 13.60
N VAL A 431 -35.80 17.40 12.71
CA VAL A 431 -36.28 18.77 12.48
C VAL A 431 -36.35 19.10 10.98
N GLU A 432 -37.24 20.01 10.61
CA GLU A 432 -37.36 20.53 9.24
C GLU A 432 -37.21 22.06 9.16
N ASP A 433 -36.90 22.73 10.28
CA ASP A 433 -36.82 24.18 10.32
C ASP A 433 -35.48 24.71 9.76
N ALA A 434 -35.55 25.84 9.05
CA ALA A 434 -34.39 26.42 8.38
C ALA A 434 -33.33 26.94 9.35
N GLU A 435 -33.72 27.39 10.55
CA GLU A 435 -32.78 27.97 11.52
C GLU A 435 -31.85 26.89 12.10
N THR A 436 -32.41 25.76 12.52
CA THR A 436 -31.66 24.62 13.04
C THR A 436 -30.79 24.00 11.95
N ARG A 437 -31.33 23.83 10.73
CA ARG A 437 -30.56 23.35 9.57
C ARG A 437 -29.29 24.18 9.33
N ILE A 438 -29.41 25.51 9.32
CA ILE A 438 -28.26 26.41 9.12
C ILE A 438 -27.24 26.22 10.25
N LYS A 439 -27.68 26.14 11.51
CA LYS A 439 -26.79 25.95 12.66
C LYS A 439 -26.06 24.60 12.61
N MET A 440 -26.76 23.53 12.24
CA MET A 440 -26.19 22.19 12.16
C MET A 440 -25.20 22.02 11.00
N VAL A 441 -25.49 22.58 9.82
CA VAL A 441 -24.50 22.59 8.71
C VAL A 441 -23.27 23.42 9.11
N ASN A 442 -23.46 24.60 9.71
CA ASN A 442 -22.35 25.41 10.22
C ASN A 442 -21.50 24.66 11.24
N LYS A 443 -22.13 23.91 12.13
CA LYS A 443 -21.48 23.05 13.12
C LYS A 443 -20.68 21.93 12.45
N ARG A 444 -21.32 21.09 11.64
CA ARG A 444 -20.71 19.90 11.03
C ARG A 444 -19.58 20.27 10.07
N LEU A 445 -19.76 21.31 9.25
CA LEU A 445 -18.81 21.67 8.20
C LEU A 445 -17.89 22.83 8.59
N PHE A 446 -18.47 24.04 8.69
CA PHE A 446 -17.68 25.27 8.70
C PHE A 446 -16.87 25.50 9.98
N LYS A 447 -17.34 24.98 11.13
CA LYS A 447 -16.57 25.05 12.39
C LYS A 447 -15.44 24.02 12.47
N LYS A 448 -15.64 22.80 11.93
CA LYS A 448 -14.64 21.71 12.00
C LYS A 448 -13.52 21.88 10.98
N LEU A 449 -13.84 22.23 9.73
CA LEU A 449 -12.89 22.19 8.61
C LEU A 449 -11.62 23.05 8.83
N PRO A 450 -11.69 24.29 9.37
CA PRO A 450 -10.49 25.08 9.64
C PRO A 450 -9.58 24.46 10.72
N LEU A 451 -10.15 23.69 11.65
CA LEU A 451 -9.39 22.98 12.68
C LEU A 451 -8.71 21.74 12.09
N ILE A 452 -9.43 20.97 11.28
CA ILE A 452 -8.90 19.81 10.55
C ILE A 452 -7.72 20.24 9.67
N LYS A 453 -7.84 21.33 8.91
CA LYS A 453 -6.76 21.85 8.05
C LYS A 453 -5.44 22.07 8.81
N LYS A 454 -5.48 22.48 10.08
CA LYS A 454 -4.27 22.70 10.90
C LYS A 454 -3.54 21.41 11.29
N GLU A 455 -4.24 20.28 11.24
CA GLU A 455 -3.70 18.96 11.57
C GLU A 455 -3.04 18.29 10.36
N ILE A 456 -3.30 18.78 9.15
CA ILE A 456 -2.74 18.22 7.92
C ILE A 456 -1.28 18.66 7.78
N GLU A 457 -0.39 17.70 7.56
CA GLU A 457 1.03 17.99 7.31
C GLU A 457 1.26 18.44 5.86
N PRO A 458 2.18 19.40 5.63
CA PRO A 458 2.56 19.79 4.28
C PRO A 458 3.26 18.63 3.56
N PRO A 459 3.35 18.67 2.21
CA PRO A 459 4.06 17.64 1.44
C PRO A 459 5.52 17.54 1.88
N SER A 460 6.07 16.33 1.80
CA SER A 460 7.51 16.14 1.98
C SER A 460 8.26 16.65 0.76
N ILE A 461 9.45 17.21 0.99
CA ILE A 461 10.37 17.63 -0.06
C ILE A 461 11.63 16.76 -0.02
N TYR A 462 12.10 16.34 -1.20
CA TYR A 462 13.33 15.57 -1.37
C TYR A 462 14.10 16.06 -2.61
N GLY A 463 15.43 16.05 -2.57
CA GLY A 463 16.28 16.48 -3.69
C GLY A 463 16.90 17.86 -3.47
N HIS A 464 17.09 18.61 -4.56
CA HIS A 464 17.82 19.88 -4.53
C HIS A 464 17.11 20.94 -3.65
N SER A 465 17.90 21.71 -2.89
CA SER A 465 17.36 22.70 -1.93
C SER A 465 16.77 23.96 -2.60
N ASN A 466 17.25 24.28 -3.81
CA ASN A 466 16.74 25.36 -4.66
C ASN A 466 16.51 24.83 -6.08
N PRO A 467 15.44 24.03 -6.31
CA PRO A 467 15.25 23.29 -7.55
C PRO A 467 14.83 24.21 -8.71
N GLU A 468 15.39 24.00 -9.89
CA GLU A 468 14.85 24.55 -11.14
C GLU A 468 13.67 23.72 -11.66
N ILE A 469 13.64 22.43 -11.35
CA ILE A 469 12.58 21.48 -11.74
C ILE A 469 11.98 20.86 -10.48
N VAL A 470 10.66 20.93 -10.34
CA VAL A 470 9.94 20.23 -9.26
C VAL A 470 9.00 19.20 -9.87
N ILE A 471 9.20 17.94 -9.52
CA ILE A 471 8.22 16.88 -9.78
C ILE A 471 7.34 16.70 -8.55
N ALA A 472 6.03 16.63 -8.75
CA ALA A 472 5.07 16.48 -7.67
C ALA A 472 4.14 15.29 -7.93
N GLY A 473 3.75 14.60 -6.87
CA GLY A 473 2.82 13.48 -6.95
C GLY A 473 2.33 13.04 -5.58
N TRP A 474 1.56 11.97 -5.57
CA TRP A 474 0.86 11.48 -4.38
C TRP A 474 0.75 9.95 -4.40
N GLY A 475 0.49 9.37 -3.23
CA GLY A 475 0.38 7.92 -3.10
C GLY A 475 1.64 7.18 -3.54
N SER A 476 1.47 6.02 -4.17
CA SER A 476 2.55 5.07 -4.51
C SER A 476 3.59 5.58 -5.53
N THR A 477 3.34 6.71 -6.20
CA THR A 477 4.31 7.35 -7.11
C THR A 477 5.55 7.90 -6.40
N TYR A 478 5.55 7.98 -5.06
CA TYR A 478 6.67 8.52 -4.27
C TYR A 478 8.01 7.86 -4.59
N GLY A 479 8.10 6.53 -4.47
CA GLY A 479 9.36 5.80 -4.56
C GLY A 479 10.03 5.96 -5.92
N VAL A 480 9.24 5.91 -7.00
CA VAL A 480 9.73 6.07 -8.37
C VAL A 480 10.13 7.51 -8.68
N MET A 481 9.37 8.51 -8.20
CA MET A 481 9.78 9.92 -8.33
C MET A 481 11.07 10.21 -7.57
N LYS A 482 11.20 9.67 -6.36
CA LYS A 482 12.40 9.83 -5.54
C LYS A 482 13.64 9.29 -6.25
N GLU A 483 13.58 8.06 -6.75
CA GLU A 483 14.71 7.46 -7.45
C GLU A 483 15.00 8.12 -8.80
N ALA A 484 13.97 8.57 -9.54
CA ALA A 484 14.17 9.34 -10.76
C ALA A 484 14.90 10.66 -10.48
N ALA A 485 14.52 11.36 -9.41
CA ALA A 485 15.21 12.56 -8.96
C ALA A 485 16.65 12.27 -8.51
N ASP A 486 16.90 11.16 -7.80
CA ASP A 486 18.25 10.74 -7.40
C ASP A 486 19.18 10.60 -8.63
N GLU A 487 18.72 9.97 -9.71
CA GLU A 487 19.54 9.82 -10.93
C GLU A 487 19.69 11.11 -11.74
N LEU A 488 18.60 11.88 -11.86
CA LEU A 488 18.60 13.13 -12.63
C LEU A 488 19.38 14.25 -11.91
N SER A 489 19.52 14.18 -10.58
CA SER A 489 20.26 15.16 -9.77
C SER A 489 21.74 15.27 -10.13
N ALA A 490 22.29 14.30 -10.87
CA ALA A 490 23.65 14.36 -11.39
C ALA A 490 23.86 15.53 -12.37
N ASN A 491 22.80 15.97 -13.06
CA ASN A 491 22.89 17.00 -14.09
C ASN A 491 21.82 18.10 -13.98
N LEU A 492 20.85 17.95 -13.06
CA LEU A 492 19.69 18.83 -12.95
C LEU A 492 19.44 19.23 -11.50
N ASP A 493 19.05 20.49 -11.28
CA ASP A 493 18.56 20.97 -10.00
C ASP A 493 17.09 20.54 -9.85
N ILE A 494 16.87 19.28 -9.46
CA ILE A 494 15.55 18.66 -9.37
C ILE A 494 15.15 18.34 -7.92
N ALA A 495 13.88 18.54 -7.58
CA ALA A 495 13.29 18.11 -6.33
C ALA A 495 11.93 17.42 -6.52
N VAL A 496 11.55 16.62 -5.54
CA VAL A 496 10.27 15.91 -5.42
C VAL A 496 9.44 16.57 -4.34
N LEU A 497 8.17 16.87 -4.63
CA LEU A 497 7.13 17.14 -3.63
C LEU A 497 6.14 15.98 -3.57
N HIS A 498 6.06 15.30 -2.43
CA HIS A 498 5.13 14.19 -2.25
C HIS A 498 4.03 14.53 -1.25
N PHE A 499 2.79 14.39 -1.70
CA PHE A 499 1.60 14.62 -0.89
C PHE A 499 1.05 13.28 -0.39
N SER A 500 1.27 12.99 0.88
CA SER A 500 0.67 11.83 1.54
C SER A 500 -0.60 12.15 2.32
N GLU A 501 -0.89 13.43 2.53
CA GLU A 501 -2.13 13.93 3.13
C GLU A 501 -2.76 14.91 2.13
N ILE A 502 -3.77 14.46 1.41
CA ILE A 502 -4.18 15.10 0.15
C ILE A 502 -5.47 15.91 0.27
N TYR A 503 -6.30 15.64 1.27
CA TYR A 503 -7.50 16.44 1.55
C TYR A 503 -7.85 16.45 3.04
N PRO A 504 -8.19 17.61 3.63
CA PRO A 504 -8.12 18.95 3.02
C PRO A 504 -6.66 19.40 2.77
N PHE A 505 -6.47 20.44 1.97
CA PHE A 505 -5.12 20.92 1.64
C PHE A 505 -4.35 21.45 2.87
N PRO A 506 -3.05 21.13 2.99
CA PRO A 506 -2.24 21.61 4.10
C PRO A 506 -2.01 23.12 4.01
N PRO A 507 -1.99 23.82 5.16
CA PRO A 507 -1.66 25.23 5.21
C PRO A 507 -0.18 25.46 4.89
N VAL A 508 0.12 26.60 4.28
CA VAL A 508 1.48 26.97 3.84
C VAL A 508 2.37 27.54 4.95
N ASN A 509 1.87 27.60 6.19
CA ASN A 509 2.59 28.22 7.32
C ASN A 509 3.75 27.36 7.85
N LYS A 510 3.63 26.02 7.83
CA LYS A 510 4.72 25.11 8.22
C LYS A 510 5.76 24.98 7.12
N PHE A 511 5.32 24.85 5.87
CA PHE A 511 6.15 24.79 4.68
C PHE A 511 5.37 25.37 3.50
N ASN A 512 5.93 26.39 2.85
CA ASN A 512 5.29 27.05 1.71
C ASN A 512 5.63 26.35 0.39
N TYR A 513 5.01 25.18 0.20
CA TYR A 513 5.18 24.35 -1.00
C TYR A 513 4.69 25.05 -2.28
N ILE A 514 3.72 25.97 -2.19
CA ILE A 514 3.26 26.77 -3.34
C ILE A 514 4.38 27.67 -3.83
N LYS A 515 5.06 28.38 -2.92
CA LYS A 515 6.21 29.20 -3.29
C LYS A 515 7.32 28.36 -3.94
N THR A 516 7.62 27.18 -3.40
CA THR A 516 8.61 26.27 -4.02
C THR A 516 8.23 25.91 -5.46
N LEU A 517 6.94 25.71 -5.72
CA LEU A 517 6.43 25.43 -7.07
C LEU A 517 6.50 26.69 -7.98
N GLU A 518 6.17 27.88 -7.46
CA GLU A 518 6.23 29.15 -8.20
C GLU A 518 7.66 29.58 -8.54
N ASP A 519 8.61 29.31 -7.64
CA ASP A 519 10.03 29.66 -7.82
C ASP A 519 10.74 28.72 -8.82
N ALA A 520 10.19 27.52 -9.06
CA ALA A 520 10.73 26.56 -10.01
C ALA A 520 10.45 26.98 -11.47
N LYS A 521 11.41 26.75 -12.37
CA LYS A 521 11.24 27.03 -13.81
C LYS A 521 10.27 26.06 -14.48
N MET A 522 10.21 24.83 -13.98
CA MET A 522 9.33 23.79 -14.49
C MET A 522 8.77 22.95 -13.36
N THR A 523 7.46 22.76 -13.38
CA THR A 523 6.75 21.87 -12.46
C THR A 523 5.98 20.81 -13.22
N ILE A 524 6.13 19.55 -12.81
CA ILE A 524 5.55 18.38 -13.47
C ILE A 524 4.74 17.60 -12.44
N CYS A 525 3.45 17.39 -12.70
CA CYS A 525 2.62 16.50 -11.90
C CYS A 525 2.69 15.07 -12.46
N VAL A 526 3.05 14.09 -11.63
CA VAL A 526 3.15 12.67 -12.00
C VAL A 526 1.99 11.91 -11.36
N GLU A 527 1.15 11.29 -12.19
CA GLU A 527 -0.05 10.59 -11.72
C GLU A 527 -0.31 9.30 -12.48
N ASN A 528 -0.78 8.27 -11.77
CA ASN A 528 -1.28 7.04 -12.39
C ASN A 528 -2.77 7.15 -12.76
N ASN A 529 -3.17 8.19 -13.50
CA ASN A 529 -4.52 8.30 -14.05
C ASN A 529 -4.53 9.16 -15.32
N ALA A 530 -5.59 9.06 -16.13
CA ALA A 530 -5.64 9.71 -17.43
C ALA A 530 -5.80 11.25 -17.39
N THR A 531 -6.39 11.80 -16.32
CA THR A 531 -6.91 13.18 -16.32
C THR A 531 -6.12 14.18 -15.49
N GLY A 532 -5.15 13.70 -14.69
CA GLY A 532 -4.44 14.51 -13.71
C GLY A 532 -5.37 14.97 -12.59
N GLN A 533 -5.97 14.04 -11.85
CA GLN A 533 -6.98 14.37 -10.83
C GLN A 533 -6.39 15.24 -9.71
N PHE A 534 -5.18 14.91 -9.24
CA PHE A 534 -4.50 15.69 -8.22
C PHE A 534 -4.05 17.04 -8.75
N ALA A 535 -3.53 17.13 -9.97
CA ALA A 535 -3.19 18.41 -10.60
C ALA A 535 -4.40 19.36 -10.68
N ARG A 536 -5.59 18.84 -11.00
CA ARG A 536 -6.84 19.62 -11.03
C ARG A 536 -7.28 20.05 -9.63
N LEU A 537 -7.15 19.16 -8.65
CA LEU A 537 -7.46 19.46 -7.25
C LEU A 537 -6.54 20.57 -6.70
N MET A 538 -5.23 20.46 -6.93
CA MET A 538 -4.25 21.50 -6.59
C MET A 538 -4.68 22.86 -7.13
N ARG A 539 -5.08 22.91 -8.41
CA ARG A 539 -5.57 24.15 -9.03
C ARG A 539 -6.84 24.67 -8.38
N ALA A 540 -7.80 23.80 -8.07
CA ALA A 540 -9.07 24.19 -7.46
C ALA A 540 -8.88 24.75 -6.03
N GLU A 541 -8.02 24.11 -5.23
CA GLU A 541 -7.84 24.43 -3.80
C GLU A 541 -6.82 25.55 -3.55
N THR A 542 -5.85 25.74 -4.45
CA THR A 542 -4.72 26.66 -4.22
C THR A 542 -4.55 27.72 -5.31
N GLY A 543 -5.21 27.53 -6.47
CA GLY A 543 -4.99 28.36 -7.66
C GLY A 543 -3.74 27.98 -8.48
N TYR A 544 -2.85 27.15 -7.94
CA TYR A 544 -1.61 26.76 -8.61
C TYR A 544 -1.85 25.76 -9.74
N ALA A 545 -1.26 26.00 -10.92
CA ALA A 545 -1.34 25.10 -12.06
C ALA A 545 0.05 24.62 -12.47
N PHE A 546 0.24 23.30 -12.51
CA PHE A 546 1.48 22.69 -13.00
C PHE A 546 1.75 23.05 -14.46
N ASN A 547 3.03 23.20 -14.82
CA ASN A 547 3.42 23.52 -16.20
C ASN A 547 3.25 22.31 -17.13
N ARG A 548 3.44 21.09 -16.62
CA ARG A 548 3.37 19.82 -17.35
C ARG A 548 2.75 18.72 -16.49
N SER A 549 2.36 17.63 -17.14
CA SER A 549 1.85 16.41 -16.50
C SER A 549 2.43 15.17 -17.16
N ILE A 550 2.78 14.17 -16.35
CA ILE A 550 3.10 12.81 -16.80
C ILE A 550 2.01 11.89 -16.22
N ASN A 551 1.17 11.37 -17.11
CA ASN A 551 -0.01 10.58 -16.75
C ASN A 551 0.15 9.16 -17.30
N ARG A 552 -0.09 8.13 -16.48
CA ARG A 552 -0.09 6.73 -16.91
C ARG A 552 -1.34 5.99 -16.45
N PHE A 553 -2.00 5.31 -17.39
CA PHE A 553 -3.32 4.70 -17.21
C PHE A 553 -3.45 3.36 -17.97
N ASP A 554 -2.32 2.65 -18.15
CA ASP A 554 -2.25 1.32 -18.79
C ASP A 554 -2.38 0.16 -17.77
N GLY A 555 -2.71 0.48 -16.52
CA GLY A 555 -2.77 -0.49 -15.43
C GLY A 555 -1.41 -0.93 -14.88
N ARG A 556 -0.31 -0.28 -15.27
CA ARG A 556 1.05 -0.60 -14.82
C ARG A 556 1.67 0.55 -14.01
N PRO A 557 2.55 0.24 -13.03
CA PRO A 557 3.30 1.27 -12.34
C PRO A 557 4.35 1.89 -13.27
N PHE A 558 4.84 3.06 -12.90
CA PHE A 558 6.08 3.57 -13.48
C PHE A 558 7.27 2.75 -13.01
N THR A 559 8.22 2.53 -13.91
CA THR A 559 9.59 2.12 -13.57
C THR A 559 10.49 3.35 -13.53
N VAL A 560 11.65 3.25 -12.88
CA VAL A 560 12.59 4.38 -12.80
C VAL A 560 12.99 4.85 -14.20
N GLU A 561 13.36 3.91 -15.09
CA GLU A 561 13.76 4.22 -16.45
C GLU A 561 12.63 4.87 -17.27
N SER A 562 11.40 4.35 -17.19
CA SER A 562 10.27 4.93 -17.93
C SER A 562 9.93 6.35 -17.46
N LEU A 563 9.92 6.62 -16.16
CA LEU A 563 9.67 7.98 -15.64
C LEU A 563 10.79 8.95 -16.03
N ILE A 564 12.06 8.54 -15.92
CA ILE A 564 13.19 9.35 -16.38
C ILE A 564 13.08 9.67 -17.86
N GLY A 565 12.67 8.69 -18.69
CA GLY A 565 12.42 8.88 -20.12
C GLY A 565 11.40 10.00 -20.38
N GLU A 566 10.25 9.94 -19.72
CA GLU A 566 9.18 10.95 -19.84
C GLU A 566 9.64 12.34 -19.36
N ILE A 567 10.34 12.42 -18.23
CA ILE A 567 10.88 13.69 -17.71
C ILE A 567 11.88 14.29 -18.72
N ASN A 568 12.80 13.50 -19.26
CA ASN A 568 13.77 13.97 -20.24
C ASN A 568 13.13 14.49 -21.53
N VAL A 569 12.01 13.90 -21.96
CA VAL A 569 11.24 14.40 -23.11
C VAL A 569 10.66 15.78 -22.84
N LEU A 570 10.22 16.06 -21.60
CA LEU A 570 9.65 17.35 -21.22
C LEU A 570 10.68 18.47 -21.00
N ILE A 571 11.92 18.11 -20.65
CA ILE A 571 13.02 19.06 -20.41
C ILE A 571 13.67 19.53 -21.72
N ARG A 572 13.66 18.69 -22.76
CA ARG A 572 14.13 19.04 -24.11
C ARG A 572 13.19 20.04 -24.78
#